data_AF-A0A832WNI8-F1
#
_entry.id   AF-A0A832WNI8-F1
#
_cell.length_a   1.000
_cell.length_b   1.000
_cell.length_c   1.000
_cell.angle_alpha   90.00
_cell.angle_beta   90.00
_cell.angle_gamma   90.00
#
_symmetry.space_group_name_H-M   'P 1'
#
loop_
_entity.id
_entity.type
_entity.pdbx_description
1 polymer ?
#
loop_
_entity_poly.entity_id
_entity_poly.type
_entity_poly.pdbx_seq_one_letter_code
_entity_poly.pdbx_strand_id
1 'polypeptide(L)'
;LYKLKEKIKEIHISGIKEVRQVLPVRRGEEFIIITAGSNLKAAFECEFVDPVRTSTNDIHEVSSVLGIEAARQSIINEVFKVIENQGLNIDKRHMMLVADMMCNGGDIKGITRYGVVSQKSSVLARASFETPIKHIISAALVGEEDTLSSVVENVMLNQPVPVGTGLPGLQTKVK
;
A
#
# COMPACT_ATOMS: atom_id res chain seq x y z
N LEU A 1 -28.42 32.40 -0.45
CA LEU A 1 -27.33 33.15 0.22
C LEU A 1 -26.31 32.22 0.90
N TYR A 2 -26.68 31.40 1.89
CA TYR A 2 -25.72 30.50 2.57
C TYR A 2 -24.95 29.56 1.64
N LYS A 3 -25.62 28.89 0.70
CA LYS A 3 -24.96 28.03 -0.31
C LYS A 3 -23.96 28.80 -1.20
N LEU A 4 -24.24 30.08 -1.48
CA LEU A 4 -23.34 30.93 -2.28
C LEU A 4 -22.12 31.34 -1.46
N LYS A 5 -22.31 31.65 -0.17
CA LYS A 5 -21.23 31.97 0.78
C LYS A 5 -20.28 30.78 0.96
N GLU A 6 -20.79 29.56 1.08
CA GLU A 6 -19.95 28.36 1.14
C GLU A 6 -19.20 28.13 -0.18
N LYS A 7 -19.87 28.27 -1.34
CA LYS A 7 -19.18 28.20 -2.64
C LYS A 7 -18.05 29.21 -2.77
N ILE A 8 -18.24 30.45 -2.32
CA ILE A 8 -17.20 31.49 -2.41
C ILE A 8 -15.96 31.13 -1.58
N LYS A 9 -16.12 30.44 -0.46
CA LYS A 9 -14.97 29.98 0.35
C LYS A 9 -14.17 28.87 -0.32
N GLU A 10 -14.79 28.09 -1.20
CA GLU A 10 -14.14 27.00 -1.94
C GLU A 10 -13.46 27.46 -3.23
N ILE A 11 -13.73 28.69 -3.69
CA ILE A 11 -13.10 29.22 -4.90
C ILE A 11 -11.62 29.45 -4.64
N HIS A 12 -10.79 28.73 -5.38
CA HIS A 12 -9.34 28.93 -5.42
C HIS A 12 -9.02 30.25 -6.11
N ILE A 13 -8.33 31.16 -5.40
CA ILE A 13 -7.97 32.49 -5.92
C ILE A 13 -6.56 32.47 -6.51
N SER A 14 -5.58 31.91 -5.79
CA SER A 14 -4.17 31.92 -6.19
C SER A 14 -3.34 30.89 -5.43
N GLY A 15 -2.21 30.47 -6.00
CA GLY A 15 -1.28 29.51 -5.39
C GLY A 15 -1.53 28.07 -5.83
N ILE A 16 -0.89 27.13 -5.15
CA ILE A 16 -1.05 25.70 -5.42
C ILE A 16 -2.32 25.20 -4.74
N LYS A 17 -3.19 24.55 -5.52
CA LYS A 17 -4.44 23.97 -5.01
C LYS A 17 -4.13 22.88 -3.97
N GLU A 18 -4.94 22.79 -2.92
CA GLU A 18 -4.84 21.81 -1.82
C GLU A 18 -3.73 22.05 -0.80
N VAL A 19 -2.80 22.96 -1.06
CA VAL A 19 -1.82 23.44 -0.07
C VAL A 19 -2.42 24.57 0.76
N ARG A 20 -2.66 24.32 2.05
CA ARG A 20 -3.34 25.27 2.95
C ARG A 20 -2.39 26.17 3.73
N GLN A 21 -1.26 25.62 4.15
CA GLN A 21 -0.26 26.33 4.94
C GLN A 21 1.13 25.95 4.47
N VAL A 22 2.05 26.90 4.53
CA VAL A 22 3.45 26.73 4.18
C VAL A 22 4.29 27.25 5.32
N LEU A 23 5.24 26.45 5.79
CA LEU A 23 6.15 26.79 6.88
C LEU A 23 7.60 26.63 6.41
N PRO A 24 8.36 27.73 6.27
CA PRO A 24 9.78 27.65 6.03
C PRO A 24 10.50 27.26 7.33
N VAL A 25 11.27 26.17 7.28
CA VAL A 25 12.06 25.67 8.41
C VAL A 25 13.51 25.55 7.98
N ARG A 26 14.43 26.08 8.79
CA ARG A 26 15.87 25.89 8.57
C ARG A 26 16.32 24.55 9.15
N ARG A 27 16.87 23.67 8.32
CA ARG A 27 17.52 22.43 8.75
C ARG A 27 18.99 22.47 8.36
N GLY A 28 19.87 22.72 9.34
CA GLY A 28 21.29 22.91 9.09
C GLY A 28 21.58 24.15 8.26
N GLU A 29 22.22 23.96 7.10
CA GLU A 29 22.58 25.02 6.15
C GLU A 29 21.48 25.31 5.12
N GLU A 30 20.46 24.45 5.01
CA GLU A 30 19.40 24.57 4.02
C GLU A 30 18.08 25.08 4.61
N PHE A 31 17.29 25.77 3.77
CA PHE A 31 15.91 26.13 4.07
C PHE A 31 14.97 25.15 3.37
N ILE A 32 14.11 24.50 4.15
CA ILE A 32 13.15 23.53 3.66
C ILE A 32 11.75 24.10 3.84
N ILE A 33 10.89 23.87 2.85
CA ILE A 33 9.50 24.27 2.88
C ILE A 33 8.67 23.06 3.33
N ILE A 34 7.96 23.19 4.44
CA ILE A 34 7.00 22.19 4.91
C ILE A 34 5.60 22.68 4.60
N THR A 35 4.82 21.88 3.88
CA THR A 35 3.44 22.21 3.52
C THR A 35 2.43 21.43 4.34
N ALA A 36 1.27 22.04 4.60
CA ALA A 36 0.08 21.35 5.07
C ALA A 36 -0.86 21.14 3.87
N GLY A 37 -0.98 19.89 3.43
CA GLY A 37 -1.56 19.51 2.15
C GLY A 37 -0.49 19.24 1.10
N SER A 38 -0.88 18.56 0.03
CA SER A 38 0.02 18.13 -1.05
C SER A 38 -0.63 18.31 -2.41
N ASN A 39 0.19 18.70 -3.39
CA ASN A 39 -0.13 18.74 -4.80
C ASN A 39 1.18 18.71 -5.60
N LEU A 40 1.75 17.51 -5.68
CA LEU A 40 3.07 17.23 -6.22
C LEU A 40 3.16 17.60 -7.70
N LYS A 41 2.09 17.40 -8.47
CA LYS A 41 2.04 17.75 -9.89
C LYS A 41 2.22 19.26 -10.09
N ALA A 42 1.44 20.07 -9.38
CA ALA A 42 1.55 21.53 -9.47
C ALA A 42 2.85 22.05 -8.84
N ALA A 43 3.38 21.36 -7.82
CA ALA A 43 4.66 21.72 -7.21
C ALA A 43 5.83 21.55 -8.21
N PHE A 44 5.83 20.50 -9.04
CA PHE A 44 6.87 20.29 -10.05
C PHE A 44 6.82 21.27 -11.23
N GLU A 45 5.67 21.89 -11.49
CA GLU A 45 5.53 22.94 -12.51
C GLU A 45 6.17 24.27 -12.06
N CYS A 46 6.50 24.42 -10.78
CA CYS A 46 7.11 25.63 -10.24
C CYS A 46 8.64 25.62 -10.44
N GLU A 47 9.19 26.60 -11.15
CA GLU A 47 10.64 26.70 -11.46
C GLU A 47 11.55 26.76 -10.23
N PHE A 48 11.04 27.21 -9.09
CA PHE A 48 11.81 27.35 -7.84
C PHE A 48 11.82 26.07 -6.99
N VAL A 49 11.08 25.03 -7.39
CA VAL A 49 10.96 23.77 -6.65
C VAL A 49 11.96 22.77 -7.21
N ASP A 50 12.73 22.12 -6.33
CA ASP A 50 13.64 21.05 -6.70
C ASP A 50 12.86 19.73 -6.92
N PRO A 51 12.72 19.24 -8.16
CA PRO A 51 11.91 18.06 -8.45
C PRO A 51 12.54 16.75 -7.96
N VAL A 52 13.85 16.74 -7.68
CA VAL A 52 14.59 15.52 -7.32
C VAL A 52 14.49 15.25 -5.81
N ARG A 53 14.42 16.30 -4.99
CA ARG A 53 14.40 16.20 -3.52
C ARG A 53 13.03 16.42 -2.88
N THR A 54 12.03 16.85 -3.64
CA THR A 54 10.68 17.06 -3.12
C THR A 54 9.98 15.73 -2.84
N SER A 55 9.39 15.59 -1.65
CA SER A 55 8.68 14.38 -1.20
C SER A 55 7.32 14.72 -0.61
N THR A 56 6.34 13.83 -0.78
CA THR A 56 5.02 13.92 -0.14
C THR A 56 4.71 12.63 0.63
N ASN A 57 3.88 12.72 1.67
CA ASN A 57 3.37 11.55 2.39
C ASN A 57 2.07 11.00 1.79
N ASP A 58 1.51 11.65 0.75
CA ASP A 58 0.39 11.10 0.00
C ASP A 58 0.90 10.06 -1.03
N ILE A 59 0.69 8.79 -0.71
CA ILE A 59 1.19 7.66 -1.50
C ILE A 59 0.44 7.54 -2.84
N HIS A 60 -0.86 7.86 -2.89
CA HIS A 60 -1.66 7.78 -4.11
C HIS A 60 -1.27 8.86 -5.11
N GLU A 61 -0.96 10.05 -4.60
CA GLU A 61 -0.40 11.13 -5.39
C GLU A 61 0.97 10.76 -5.98
N VAL A 62 1.88 10.21 -5.17
CA VAL A 62 3.19 9.73 -5.65
C VAL A 62 3.02 8.70 -6.76
N SER A 63 2.10 7.75 -6.60
CA SER A 63 1.82 6.75 -7.63
C SER A 63 1.32 7.37 -8.93
N SER A 64 0.48 8.40 -8.84
CA SER A 64 -0.12 9.05 -10.01
C SER A 64 0.88 9.91 -10.78
N VAL A 65 1.85 10.52 -10.09
CA VAL A 65 2.82 11.46 -10.67
C VAL A 65 4.15 10.79 -11.02
N LEU A 66 4.70 9.97 -10.11
CA LEU A 66 6.03 9.37 -10.21
C LEU A 66 5.99 7.86 -10.52
N GLY A 67 4.84 7.21 -10.36
CA GLY A 67 4.64 5.79 -10.65
C GLY A 67 4.75 4.86 -9.44
N ILE A 68 4.53 3.56 -9.68
CA ILE A 68 4.35 2.55 -8.64
C ILE A 68 5.63 2.28 -7.84
N GLU A 69 6.80 2.28 -8.48
CA GLU A 69 8.07 2.07 -7.76
C GLU A 69 8.41 3.23 -6.82
N ALA A 70 8.07 4.46 -7.22
CA ALA A 70 8.19 5.63 -6.33
C ALA A 70 7.23 5.52 -5.16
N ALA A 71 6.00 5.06 -5.38
CA ALA A 71 5.03 4.82 -4.32
C ALA A 71 5.49 3.71 -3.36
N ARG A 72 6.03 2.60 -3.89
CA ARG A 72 6.61 1.50 -3.11
C ARG A 72 7.73 2.01 -2.21
N GLN A 73 8.65 2.81 -2.74
CA GLN A 73 9.72 3.43 -1.96
C GLN A 73 9.18 4.42 -0.91
N SER A 74 8.16 5.19 -1.25
CA SER A 74 7.50 6.13 -0.32
C SER A 74 6.86 5.39 0.86
N ILE A 75 6.19 4.26 0.63
CA ILE A 75 5.65 3.39 1.68
C ILE A 75 6.76 2.92 2.61
N ILE A 76 7.87 2.41 2.07
CA ILE A 76 9.00 1.93 2.88
C ILE A 76 9.55 3.05 3.76
N ASN A 77 9.80 4.23 3.17
CA ASN A 77 10.36 5.37 3.88
C ASN A 77 9.42 5.87 4.99
N GLU A 78 8.12 5.97 4.72
CA GLU A 78 7.15 6.49 5.68
C GLU A 78 6.92 5.50 6.83
N VAL A 79 6.81 4.20 6.54
CA VAL A 79 6.69 3.17 7.57
C VAL A 79 7.95 3.12 8.44
N PHE A 80 9.13 3.17 7.82
CA PHE A 80 10.40 3.21 8.56
C PHE A 80 10.48 4.42 9.49
N LYS A 81 10.16 5.61 8.97
CA LYS A 81 10.15 6.87 9.72
C LYS A 81 9.19 6.82 10.91
N VAL A 82 7.99 6.23 10.77
CA VAL A 82 7.05 6.08 11.88
C VAL A 82 7.58 5.12 12.94
N ILE A 83 8.13 3.97 12.54
CA ILE A 83 8.69 2.96 13.46
C ILE A 83 9.88 3.54 14.24
N GLU A 84 10.79 4.24 13.55
CA GLU A 84 11.97 4.88 14.15
C GLU A 84 11.57 5.97 15.15
N ASN A 85 10.57 6.80 14.80
CA ASN A 85 10.04 7.82 15.71
C ASN A 85 9.38 7.24 16.98
N GLN A 86 8.93 5.98 16.96
CA GLN A 86 8.41 5.27 18.13
C GLN A 86 9.52 4.56 18.94
N GLY A 87 10.78 4.64 18.50
CA GLY A 87 11.92 3.99 19.16
C GLY A 87 11.96 2.47 18.99
N LEU A 88 11.23 1.93 18.01
CA LEU A 88 11.23 0.50 17.69
C LEU A 88 12.31 0.20 16.64
N ASN A 89 12.95 -0.96 16.76
CA ASN A 89 13.94 -1.41 15.79
C ASN A 89 13.41 -2.64 15.05
N ILE A 90 13.00 -2.45 13.79
CA ILE A 90 12.49 -3.51 12.91
C ILE A 90 13.38 -3.54 11.65
N ASP A 91 13.79 -4.74 11.23
CA ASP A 91 14.59 -4.88 10.01
C ASP A 91 13.82 -4.44 8.76
N LYS A 92 14.49 -3.67 7.90
CA LYS A 92 13.91 -3.11 6.66
C LYS A 92 13.31 -4.15 5.72
N ARG A 93 13.77 -5.40 5.76
CA ARG A 93 13.26 -6.49 4.90
C ARG A 93 11.79 -6.77 5.16
N HIS A 94 11.30 -6.59 6.39
CA HIS A 94 9.88 -6.75 6.70
C HIS A 94 9.04 -5.66 6.04
N MET A 95 9.50 -4.42 6.08
CA MET A 95 8.82 -3.29 5.44
C MET A 95 8.85 -3.40 3.92
N MET A 96 9.98 -3.84 3.36
CA MET A 96 10.10 -4.12 1.93
C MET A 96 9.09 -5.18 1.48
N LEU A 97 8.99 -6.30 2.19
CA LEU A 97 8.04 -7.37 1.86
C LEU A 97 6.59 -6.86 1.85
N VAL A 98 6.22 -6.03 2.82
CA VAL A 98 4.88 -5.45 2.91
C VAL A 98 4.63 -4.47 1.74
N ALA A 99 5.57 -3.57 1.47
CA ALA A 99 5.44 -2.61 0.38
C ALA A 99 5.37 -3.30 -1.00
N ASP A 100 6.20 -4.32 -1.23
CA ASP A 100 6.19 -5.12 -2.45
C ASP A 100 4.84 -5.81 -2.64
N MET A 101 4.27 -6.38 -1.56
CA MET A 101 2.95 -7.01 -1.59
C MET A 101 1.83 -6.01 -1.91
N MET A 102 1.93 -4.78 -1.41
CA MET A 102 0.95 -3.71 -1.68
C MET A 102 1.01 -3.20 -3.13
N CYS A 103 2.19 -3.24 -3.77
CA CYS A 103 2.44 -2.64 -5.09
C CYS A 103 2.52 -3.65 -6.25
N ASN A 104 2.56 -4.96 -5.97
CA ASN A 104 2.74 -6.03 -6.98
C ASN A 104 1.73 -5.97 -8.16
N GLY A 105 0.52 -5.48 -7.93
CA GLY A 105 -0.55 -5.47 -8.93
C GLY A 105 -0.50 -4.34 -9.95
N GLY A 106 0.53 -3.49 -9.95
CA GLY A 106 0.57 -2.27 -10.77
C GLY A 106 -0.29 -1.12 -10.25
N ASP A 107 -0.96 -1.32 -9.11
CA ASP A 107 -1.72 -0.33 -8.35
C ASP A 107 -1.46 -0.55 -6.86
N ILE A 108 -1.57 0.51 -6.04
CA ILE A 108 -1.44 0.40 -4.59
C ILE A 108 -2.70 -0.22 -4.00
N LYS A 109 -2.55 -1.38 -3.37
CA LYS A 109 -3.64 -2.08 -2.69
C LYS A 109 -3.46 -2.05 -1.19
N GLY A 110 -4.55 -1.75 -0.48
CA GLY A 110 -4.57 -1.85 0.98
C GLY A 110 -4.47 -3.30 1.46
N ILE A 111 -3.94 -3.49 2.67
CA ILE A 111 -3.90 -4.79 3.36
C ILE A 111 -5.27 -5.06 3.99
N THR A 112 -6.29 -5.17 3.15
CA THR A 112 -7.69 -5.35 3.57
C THR A 112 -8.36 -6.40 2.69
N ARG A 113 -9.60 -6.78 3.07
CA ARG A 113 -10.45 -7.72 2.34
C ARG A 113 -10.69 -7.35 0.87
N TYR A 114 -10.67 -6.06 0.54
CA TYR A 114 -10.90 -5.55 -0.82
C TYR A 114 -9.60 -5.31 -1.59
N GLY A 115 -8.46 -5.28 -0.91
CA GLY A 115 -7.15 -5.15 -1.53
C GLY A 115 -6.49 -6.51 -1.67
N VAL A 116 -5.36 -6.69 -0.99
CA VAL A 116 -4.47 -7.86 -1.12
C VAL A 116 -5.18 -9.19 -0.84
N VAL A 117 -6.12 -9.23 0.11
CA VAL A 117 -6.82 -10.48 0.49
C VAL A 117 -7.82 -10.93 -0.59
N SER A 118 -8.43 -10.01 -1.33
CA SER A 118 -9.38 -10.36 -2.41
C SER A 118 -8.71 -11.14 -3.55
N GLN A 119 -7.41 -10.94 -3.74
CA GLN A 119 -6.63 -11.58 -4.80
C GLN A 119 -6.16 -12.99 -4.45
N LYS A 120 -6.45 -13.48 -3.24
CA LYS A 120 -6.16 -14.87 -2.91
C LYS A 120 -6.97 -15.78 -3.85
N SER A 121 -6.29 -16.75 -4.44
CA SER A 121 -6.87 -17.73 -5.36
C SER A 121 -7.83 -18.69 -4.67
N SER A 122 -7.53 -19.10 -3.43
CA SER A 122 -8.34 -20.08 -2.71
C SER A 122 -9.67 -19.50 -2.22
N VAL A 123 -10.77 -20.17 -2.58
CA VAL A 123 -12.13 -19.88 -2.07
C VAL A 123 -12.19 -20.13 -0.57
N LEU A 124 -11.57 -21.22 -0.10
CA LEU A 124 -11.52 -21.58 1.32
C LEU A 124 -10.75 -20.51 2.13
N ALA A 125 -9.62 -20.04 1.60
CA ALA A 125 -8.83 -18.98 2.25
C ALA A 125 -9.57 -17.63 2.29
N ARG A 126 -10.42 -17.32 1.30
CA ARG A 126 -11.28 -16.12 1.32
C ARG A 126 -12.43 -16.29 2.32
N ALA A 127 -13.10 -17.44 2.30
CA ALA A 127 -14.22 -17.75 3.19
C ALA A 127 -13.82 -17.76 4.67
N SER A 128 -12.60 -18.21 4.99
CA SER A 128 -12.07 -18.22 6.35
C SER A 128 -11.79 -16.84 6.94
N PHE A 129 -11.54 -15.84 6.08
CA PHE A 129 -11.17 -14.50 6.50
C PHE A 129 -12.41 -13.65 6.79
N GLU A 130 -13.41 -13.65 5.88
CA GLU A 130 -14.68 -12.96 6.11
C GLU A 130 -15.78 -13.39 5.12
N THR A 131 -17.06 -13.31 5.52
CA THR A 131 -18.25 -13.57 4.67
C THR A 131 -18.28 -14.95 3.95
N PRO A 132 -18.16 -16.08 4.67
CA PRO A 132 -18.01 -17.41 4.08
C PRO A 132 -19.14 -17.81 3.13
N ILE A 133 -20.39 -17.54 3.52
CA ILE A 133 -21.59 -17.90 2.74
C ILE A 133 -21.54 -17.28 1.34
N LYS A 134 -21.17 -15.99 1.26
CA LYS A 134 -21.10 -15.28 -0.02
C LYS A 134 -20.04 -15.88 -0.93
N HIS A 135 -18.86 -16.18 -0.39
CA HIS A 135 -17.76 -16.76 -1.16
C HIS A 135 -18.10 -18.16 -1.68
N ILE A 136 -18.67 -19.02 -0.83
CA ILE A 136 -19.05 -20.39 -1.23
C ILE A 136 -20.15 -20.38 -2.29
N ILE A 137 -21.20 -19.56 -2.12
CA ILE A 137 -22.27 -19.46 -3.13
C ILE A 137 -21.72 -18.94 -4.46
N SER A 138 -20.90 -17.89 -4.42
CA SER A 138 -20.33 -17.31 -5.66
C SER A 138 -19.44 -18.31 -6.38
N ALA A 139 -18.59 -19.04 -5.64
CA ALA A 139 -17.74 -20.09 -6.19
C ALA A 139 -18.56 -21.24 -6.80
N ALA A 140 -19.63 -21.68 -6.11
CA ALA A 140 -20.52 -22.73 -6.62
C ALA A 140 -21.27 -22.32 -7.89
N LEU A 141 -21.68 -21.04 -8.00
CA LEU A 141 -22.34 -20.51 -9.20
C LEU A 141 -21.40 -20.44 -10.41
N VAL A 142 -20.12 -20.13 -10.19
CA VAL A 142 -19.10 -20.02 -11.26
C VAL A 142 -18.46 -21.37 -11.57
N GLY A 143 -18.56 -22.35 -10.66
CA GLY A 143 -17.82 -23.61 -10.76
C GLY A 143 -16.33 -23.42 -10.47
N GLU A 144 -15.98 -22.52 -9.54
CA GLU A 144 -14.59 -22.24 -9.18
C GLU A 144 -13.96 -23.43 -8.44
N GLU A 145 -12.79 -23.88 -8.90
CA GLU A 145 -12.02 -24.96 -8.29
C GLU A 145 -10.92 -24.40 -7.38
N ASP A 146 -10.72 -25.03 -6.22
CA ASP A 146 -9.68 -24.62 -5.26
C ASP A 146 -8.47 -25.56 -5.37
N THR A 147 -7.30 -24.99 -5.71
CA THR A 147 -6.06 -25.76 -5.93
C THR A 147 -5.27 -26.05 -4.65
N LEU A 148 -5.76 -25.62 -3.48
CA LEU A 148 -5.13 -25.88 -2.18
C LEU A 148 -3.66 -25.45 -2.10
N SER A 149 -3.34 -24.27 -2.64
CA SER A 149 -1.94 -23.80 -2.76
C SER A 149 -1.47 -22.93 -1.59
N SER A 150 -2.36 -22.51 -0.71
CA SER A 150 -2.08 -21.63 0.43
C SER A 150 -2.15 -22.39 1.76
N VAL A 151 -1.55 -21.78 2.77
CA VAL A 151 -1.43 -22.37 4.11
C VAL A 151 -2.79 -22.61 4.75
N VAL A 152 -3.76 -21.71 4.54
CA VAL A 152 -5.03 -21.73 5.27
C VAL A 152 -5.84 -22.97 4.94
N GLU A 153 -6.07 -23.23 3.66
CA GLU A 153 -6.90 -24.33 3.22
C GLU A 153 -6.23 -25.70 3.44
N ASN A 154 -4.89 -25.79 3.35
CA ASN A 154 -4.16 -27.00 3.73
C ASN A 154 -4.30 -27.30 5.22
N VAL A 155 -4.23 -26.30 6.10
CA VAL A 155 -4.47 -26.50 7.54
C VAL A 155 -5.92 -26.95 7.79
N MET A 156 -6.90 -26.34 7.12
CA MET A 156 -8.31 -26.71 7.26
C MET A 156 -8.60 -28.16 6.86
N LEU A 157 -7.96 -28.64 5.80
CA LEU A 157 -8.13 -30.00 5.27
C LEU A 157 -7.15 -31.01 5.88
N ASN A 158 -6.34 -30.59 6.87
CA ASN A 158 -5.33 -31.42 7.51
C ASN A 158 -4.30 -32.01 6.51
N GLN A 159 -3.88 -31.19 5.55
CA GLN A 159 -2.82 -31.50 4.59
C GLN A 159 -1.49 -30.81 4.97
N PRO A 160 -0.33 -31.35 4.55
CA PRO A 160 0.96 -30.67 4.75
C PRO A 160 0.95 -29.27 4.11
N VAL A 161 1.32 -28.26 4.89
CA VAL A 161 1.38 -26.89 4.39
C VAL A 161 2.55 -26.71 3.41
N PRO A 162 2.39 -25.94 2.31
CA PRO A 162 3.42 -25.78 1.27
C PRO A 162 4.51 -24.76 1.67
N VAL A 163 4.94 -24.80 2.94
CA VAL A 163 5.98 -23.96 3.51
C VAL A 163 6.79 -24.75 4.53
N GLY A 164 8.03 -24.34 4.80
CA GLY A 164 8.89 -24.99 5.79
C GLY A 164 9.20 -26.45 5.42
N THR A 165 8.94 -27.37 6.35
CA THR A 165 9.22 -28.81 6.18
C THR A 165 8.31 -29.52 5.20
N GLY A 166 7.21 -28.89 4.76
CA GLY A 166 6.32 -29.45 3.73
C GLY A 166 6.85 -29.28 2.30
N LEU A 167 7.91 -28.49 2.08
CA LEU A 167 8.52 -28.27 0.75
C LEU A 167 9.46 -29.41 0.29
N PRO A 168 10.43 -29.89 1.10
CA PRO A 168 11.37 -30.89 0.64
C PRO A 168 10.73 -32.29 0.54
N GLY A 169 10.84 -32.91 -0.65
CA GLY A 169 10.57 -34.34 -0.83
C GLY A 169 11.78 -35.19 -0.41
N LEU A 170 11.52 -36.34 0.22
CA LEU A 170 12.57 -37.31 0.55
C LEU A 170 12.70 -38.33 -0.58
N GLN A 171 13.92 -38.55 -1.05
CA GLN A 171 14.23 -39.60 -2.03
C GLN A 171 15.26 -40.56 -1.41
N THR A 172 14.99 -41.86 -1.49
CA THR A 172 15.92 -42.90 -1.03
C THR A 172 16.09 -43.98 -2.09
N LYS A 173 17.30 -44.55 -2.19
CA LYS A 173 17.56 -45.70 -3.06
C LYS A 173 17.07 -46.96 -2.35
N VAL A 174 16.09 -47.63 -2.96
CA VAL A 174 15.68 -48.97 -2.53
C VAL A 174 16.80 -49.94 -2.89
N LYS A 175 17.28 -50.71 -1.90
CA LYS A 175 18.28 -51.77 -2.08
C LYS A 175 17.64 -53.02 -2.69
#